data_AF-A0A3D1A9V0-F1
#
_entry.id   AF-A0A3D1A9V0-F1
#
_cell.length_a   1.000
_cell.length_b   1.000
_cell.length_c   1.000
_cell.angle_alpha   90.00
_cell.angle_beta   90.00
_cell.angle_gamma   90.00
#
_symmetry.space_group_name_H-M   'P 1'
#
loop_
_entity.id
_entity.type
_entity.pdbx_description
1 polymer ?
#
loop_
_entity_poly.entity_id
_entity_poly.type
_entity_poly.pdbx_seq_one_letter_code
_entity_poly.pdbx_strand_id
1 'polypeptide(L)'
;MSEAAKKPAKSLSVRELLKSRGKILGLKAVSGSRHLARPITVSEINRPGLAIAGHMEQFRSERIQIIGQGEYAYCQKEDGRKVMANLQKMFSSPDIPCVIVTGGARPLAVIRQACAKAGIPLLVTSSDTSTFIREITTYLDDQLAATTYAHGVLVNVYGLGVLIQGDSGVGKSECALELLKRGHIMIADDVVEVKRRIGYMLVGNSPKNIKHYMEVRGLGIIDIELLFGIGSIMDQSLIEMHVKLESVTTGTLANYDRTGLSTAEVHILEVPVPSLRLPVTPGRNLAVLIEVAALNQRLKNQGYFVAKRFNEGLIREMANK
;
A
#
# COMPACT_ATOMS: atom_id res chain seq x y z
N MET A 1 12.48 18.27 -23.27
CA MET A 1 11.34 19.03 -22.71
C MET A 1 10.14 18.09 -22.80
N SER A 2 9.63 17.47 -21.74
CA SER A 2 9.22 18.02 -20.45
C SER A 2 9.70 17.11 -19.33
N GLU A 3 10.47 17.68 -18.42
CA GLU A 3 10.82 17.10 -17.12
C GLU A 3 9.51 16.96 -16.34
N ALA A 4 8.97 15.74 -16.29
CA ALA A 4 7.80 15.44 -15.47
C ALA A 4 8.18 15.75 -14.02
N ALA A 5 7.67 16.86 -13.50
CA ALA A 5 7.84 17.27 -12.12
C ALA A 5 7.47 16.09 -11.21
N LYS A 6 8.48 15.42 -10.65
CA LYS A 6 8.31 14.37 -9.64
C LYS A 6 7.49 14.99 -8.50
N LYS A 7 6.23 14.56 -8.33
CA LYS A 7 5.45 14.85 -7.12
C LYS A 7 6.36 14.59 -5.91
N PRO A 8 6.35 15.46 -4.88
CA PRO A 8 7.20 15.27 -3.72
C PRO A 8 6.90 13.90 -3.12
N ALA A 9 7.93 13.05 -3.04
CA ALA A 9 7.81 11.74 -2.42
C ALA A 9 7.31 11.93 -0.99
N LYS A 10 6.30 11.15 -0.60
CA LYS A 10 5.79 11.14 0.76
C LYS A 10 6.96 10.90 1.72
N SER A 11 7.07 11.70 2.78
CA SER A 11 8.15 11.59 3.76
C SER A 11 7.59 11.57 5.17
N LEU A 12 8.32 10.92 6.07
CA LEU A 12 8.01 10.80 7.49
C LEU A 12 9.18 11.32 8.30
N SER A 13 8.98 12.21 9.27
CA SER A 13 10.07 12.66 10.13
C SER A 13 10.44 11.62 11.20
N VAL A 14 11.69 11.66 11.68
CA VAL A 14 12.13 10.83 12.84
C VAL A 14 11.28 11.11 14.08
N ARG A 15 10.83 12.36 14.26
CA ARG A 15 9.92 12.77 15.34
C ARG A 15 8.58 12.04 15.24
N GLU A 16 8.00 11.97 14.04
CA GLU A 16 6.74 11.27 13.82
C GLU A 16 6.89 9.78 14.06
N LEU A 17 7.98 9.15 13.59
CA LEU A 17 8.31 7.75 13.88
C LEU A 17 8.33 7.47 15.39
N LEU A 18 8.99 8.31 16.18
CA LEU A 18 9.03 8.18 17.64
C LEU A 18 7.64 8.35 18.27
N LYS A 19 6.84 9.29 17.77
CA LYS A 19 5.50 9.57 18.32
C LYS A 19 4.51 8.45 18.00
N SER A 20 4.51 7.93 16.77
CA SER A 20 3.52 6.95 16.30
C SER A 20 3.89 5.52 16.69
N ARG A 21 5.18 5.16 16.61
CA ARG A 21 5.64 3.76 16.73
C ARG A 21 6.74 3.57 17.77
N GLY A 22 7.25 4.64 18.37
CA GLY A 22 8.39 4.57 19.30
C GLY A 22 8.16 3.66 20.51
N LYS A 23 6.97 3.68 21.11
CA LYS A 23 6.63 2.78 22.25
C LYS A 23 6.63 1.31 21.83
N ILE A 24 6.04 1.00 20.68
CA ILE A 24 5.91 -0.38 20.16
C ILE A 24 7.28 -0.93 19.76
N LEU A 25 8.11 -0.11 19.13
CA LEU A 25 9.46 -0.47 18.69
C LEU A 25 10.54 -0.34 19.78
N GLY A 26 10.17 0.07 21.00
CA GLY A 26 11.10 0.29 22.11
C GLY A 26 12.14 1.39 21.84
N LEU A 27 11.84 2.36 20.97
CA LEU A 27 12.77 3.40 20.55
C LEU A 27 12.92 4.50 21.60
N LYS A 28 14.16 4.84 21.93
CA LYS A 28 14.52 5.97 22.80
C LYS A 28 15.59 6.81 22.15
N ALA A 29 15.44 8.13 22.17
CA ALA A 29 16.47 9.05 21.69
C ALA A 29 17.58 9.22 22.75
N VAL A 30 18.83 9.04 22.34
CA VAL A 30 20.02 9.18 23.19
C VAL A 30 20.77 10.47 22.89
N SER A 31 20.81 10.89 21.63
CA SER A 31 21.37 12.18 21.22
C SER A 31 20.68 12.72 19.96
N GLY A 32 20.93 14.00 19.65
CA GLY A 32 20.38 14.63 18.44
C GLY A 32 18.89 14.96 18.52
N SER A 33 18.32 15.12 19.73
CA SER A 33 16.90 15.45 19.93
C SER A 33 16.45 16.74 19.21
N ARG A 34 17.39 17.66 18.96
CA ARG A 34 17.15 18.90 18.18
C ARG A 34 16.98 18.64 16.68
N HIS A 35 17.42 17.49 16.18
CA HIS A 35 17.42 17.13 14.76
C HIS A 35 16.39 16.05 14.40
N LEU A 36 15.37 15.81 15.24
CA LEU A 36 14.32 14.82 14.97
C LEU A 36 13.40 15.20 13.80
N ALA A 37 13.52 16.40 13.24
CA ALA A 37 12.75 16.84 12.07
C ALA A 37 13.29 16.28 10.74
N ARG A 38 14.42 15.55 10.75
CA ARG A 38 15.02 14.97 9.55
C ARG A 38 14.03 14.01 8.85
N PRO A 39 13.90 14.08 7.51
CA PRO A 39 12.94 13.27 6.77
C PRO A 39 13.47 11.85 6.54
N ILE A 40 12.57 10.88 6.61
CA ILE A 40 12.72 9.50 6.15
C ILE A 40 11.91 9.41 4.86
N THR A 41 12.59 9.12 3.75
CA THR A 41 12.02 9.14 2.39
C THR A 41 11.95 7.76 1.76
N VAL A 42 12.64 6.78 2.34
CA VAL A 42 12.70 5.39 1.87
C VAL A 42 12.45 4.43 3.03
N SER A 43 11.89 3.26 2.74
CA SER A 43 11.54 2.24 3.75
C SER A 43 12.67 1.23 3.97
N GLU A 44 13.59 1.11 3.02
CA GLU A 44 14.73 0.21 3.12
C GLU A 44 15.69 0.66 4.22
N ILE A 45 16.23 -0.34 4.91
CA ILE A 45 17.13 -0.16 6.03
C ILE A 45 18.55 -0.51 5.59
N ASN A 46 19.53 0.21 6.12
CA ASN A 46 20.94 -0.09 5.88
C ASN A 46 21.63 -0.61 7.15
N ARG A 47 22.44 -1.66 6.99
CA ARG A 47 23.36 -2.17 8.01
C ARG A 47 24.78 -1.87 7.55
N PRO A 48 25.40 -0.78 8.03
CA PRO A 48 26.57 -0.19 7.39
C PRO A 48 27.89 -0.89 7.80
N GLY A 49 27.93 -2.23 7.86
CA GLY A 49 29.12 -2.97 8.29
C GLY A 49 30.38 -2.65 7.47
N LEU A 50 30.27 -2.68 6.14
CA LEU A 50 31.37 -2.33 5.23
C LEU A 50 31.76 -0.85 5.31
N ALA A 51 30.78 0.05 5.42
CA ALA A 51 31.03 1.49 5.52
C ALA A 51 31.74 1.85 6.84
N ILE A 52 31.39 1.20 7.95
CA ILE A 52 32.09 1.33 9.23
C ILE A 52 33.54 0.81 9.11
N ALA A 53 33.77 -0.24 8.32
CA ALA A 53 35.11 -0.76 8.04
C ALA A 53 35.94 0.12 7.06
N GLY A 54 35.31 1.10 6.41
CA GLY A 54 35.96 2.08 5.52
C GLY A 54 35.66 1.90 4.04
N HIS A 55 34.82 0.94 3.65
CA HIS A 55 34.40 0.70 2.28
C HIS A 55 33.05 1.39 2.02
N MET A 56 33.09 2.55 1.36
CA MET A 56 31.90 3.39 1.11
C MET A 56 31.26 3.18 -0.26
N GLU A 57 31.81 2.26 -1.06
CA GLU A 57 31.26 1.90 -2.37
C GLU A 57 29.81 1.44 -2.17
N GLN A 58 28.87 2.17 -2.80
CA GLN A 58 27.42 1.93 -2.72
C GLN A 58 26.76 2.21 -1.35
N PHE A 59 27.39 3.01 -0.47
CA PHE A 59 26.75 3.43 0.76
C PHE A 59 25.44 4.20 0.48
N ARG A 60 24.34 3.73 1.09
CA ARG A 60 23.00 4.28 0.94
C ARG A 60 22.68 5.18 2.14
N SER A 61 23.05 6.46 2.02
CA SER A 61 22.91 7.46 3.08
C SER A 61 21.46 7.78 3.40
N GLU A 62 20.56 7.72 2.41
CA GLU A 62 19.15 8.07 2.53
C GLU A 62 18.35 7.13 3.45
N ARG A 63 18.91 5.95 3.77
CA ARG A 63 18.28 4.91 4.59
C ARG A 63 18.50 5.15 6.08
N ILE A 64 17.63 4.59 6.92
CA ILE A 64 17.93 4.48 8.36
C ILE A 64 19.13 3.55 8.54
N GLN A 65 20.10 3.98 9.34
CA GLN A 65 21.33 3.25 9.59
C GLN A 65 21.20 2.44 10.88
N ILE A 66 21.33 1.11 10.81
CA ILE A 66 21.25 0.22 11.97
C ILE A 66 22.61 -0.32 12.35
N ILE A 67 23.01 -0.07 13.59
CA ILE A 67 24.17 -0.69 14.22
C ILE A 67 23.65 -1.87 15.06
N GLY A 68 23.71 -3.05 14.46
CA GLY A 68 23.39 -4.31 15.13
C GLY A 68 24.59 -4.88 15.89
N GLN A 69 24.46 -6.12 16.35
CA GLN A 69 25.49 -6.78 17.15
C GLN A 69 26.82 -6.94 16.39
N GLY A 70 26.79 -7.25 15.09
CA GLY A 70 28.00 -7.40 14.28
C GLY A 70 28.75 -6.08 14.08
N GLU A 71 28.01 -5.03 13.70
CA GLU A 71 28.56 -3.68 13.53
C GLU A 71 29.08 -3.13 14.86
N TYR A 72 28.36 -3.38 15.96
CA TYR A 72 28.75 -2.98 17.30
C TYR A 72 30.04 -3.70 17.77
N ALA A 73 30.13 -5.02 17.58
CA ALA A 73 31.30 -5.81 17.94
C ALA A 73 32.54 -5.38 17.15
N TYR A 74 32.40 -5.06 15.86
CA TYR A 74 33.47 -4.49 15.07
C TYR A 74 33.97 -3.16 15.65
N CYS A 75 33.04 -2.24 15.95
CA CYS A 75 33.39 -0.94 16.55
C CYS A 75 34.06 -1.06 17.92
N GLN A 76 33.79 -2.14 18.67
CA GLN A 76 34.39 -2.39 19.98
C GLN A 76 35.80 -2.99 19.88
N LYS A 77 36.07 -3.81 18.85
CA LYS A 77 37.35 -4.50 18.66
C LYS A 77 38.39 -3.65 17.92
N GLU A 78 37.96 -2.82 16.97
CA GLU A 78 38.83 -2.01 16.12
C GLU A 78 39.34 -0.74 16.86
N ASP A 79 40.41 -0.12 16.36
CA ASP A 79 40.91 1.16 16.87
C ASP A 79 39.83 2.26 16.78
N GLY A 80 39.47 2.83 17.92
CA GLY A 80 38.48 3.90 18.03
C GLY A 80 38.79 5.13 17.17
N ARG A 81 40.06 5.44 16.88
CA ARG A 81 40.44 6.53 15.97
C ARG A 81 40.04 6.22 14.52
N LYS A 82 40.28 4.99 14.08
CA LYS A 82 39.91 4.51 12.74
C LYS A 82 38.39 4.45 12.58
N VAL A 83 37.70 3.89 13.57
CA VAL A 83 36.22 3.85 13.60
C VAL A 83 35.64 5.28 13.57
N MET A 84 36.19 6.21 14.35
CA MET A 84 35.76 7.61 14.34
C MET A 84 35.93 8.24 12.95
N ALA A 85 37.08 8.05 12.30
CA ALA A 85 37.35 8.59 10.97
C ALA A 85 36.37 8.05 9.93
N ASN A 86 36.08 6.75 9.95
CA ASN A 86 35.13 6.11 9.04
C ASN A 86 33.69 6.58 9.29
N LEU A 87 33.26 6.69 10.56
CA LEU A 87 31.94 7.22 10.90
C LEU A 87 31.79 8.69 10.50
N GLN A 88 32.84 9.52 10.64
CA GLN A 88 32.80 10.91 10.18
C GLN A 88 32.66 11.02 8.66
N LYS A 89 33.36 10.16 7.90
CA LYS A 89 33.18 10.07 6.44
C LYS A 89 31.75 9.64 6.12
N MET A 90 31.25 8.60 6.79
CA MET A 90 29.89 8.09 6.59
C MET A 90 28.82 9.14 6.89
N PHE A 91 28.99 9.90 7.97
CA PHE A 91 28.05 10.93 8.42
C PHE A 91 28.22 12.29 7.74
N SER A 92 29.14 12.41 6.76
CA SER A 92 29.26 13.61 5.94
C SER A 92 28.06 13.79 5.00
N SER A 93 27.34 12.71 4.69
CA SER A 93 26.14 12.77 3.84
C SER A 93 24.96 13.41 4.59
N PRO A 94 24.35 14.47 4.04
CA PRO A 94 23.28 15.20 4.71
C PRO A 94 21.94 14.45 4.74
N ASP A 95 21.82 13.33 4.03
CA ASP A 95 20.55 12.63 3.83
C ASP A 95 20.24 11.59 4.92
N ILE A 96 21.18 11.33 5.85
CA ILE A 96 21.01 10.28 6.86
C ILE A 96 19.89 10.65 7.83
N PRO A 97 18.75 9.94 7.87
CA PRO A 97 17.63 10.32 8.73
C PRO A 97 18.00 10.17 10.21
N CYS A 98 18.49 9.00 10.59
CA CYS A 98 18.94 8.69 11.96
C CYS A 98 19.82 7.43 11.98
N VAL A 99 20.50 7.23 13.11
CA VAL A 99 21.21 5.99 13.45
C VAL A 99 20.51 5.31 14.62
N ILE A 100 20.32 3.99 14.53
CA ILE A 100 19.66 3.20 15.57
C ILE A 100 20.59 2.07 16.02
N VAL A 101 20.84 1.97 17.33
CA VAL A 101 21.56 0.83 17.93
C VAL A 101 20.54 -0.15 18.49
N THR A 102 20.62 -1.41 18.08
CA THR A 102 19.67 -2.48 18.45
C THR A 102 20.25 -3.41 19.53
N GLY A 103 19.43 -4.34 20.04
CA GLY A 103 19.84 -5.38 20.98
C GLY A 103 20.20 -4.88 22.39
N GLY A 104 19.71 -3.70 22.77
CA GLY A 104 19.88 -3.16 24.13
C GLY A 104 21.29 -2.70 24.47
N ALA A 105 22.21 -2.71 23.49
CA ALA A 105 23.57 -2.24 23.68
C ALA A 105 23.59 -0.73 23.95
N ARG A 106 24.42 -0.31 24.90
CA ARG A 106 24.68 1.12 25.13
C ARG A 106 25.56 1.65 23.99
N PRO A 107 25.16 2.70 23.26
CA PRO A 107 25.97 3.21 22.16
C PRO A 107 27.38 3.61 22.61
N LEU A 108 28.40 3.13 21.90
CA LEU A 108 29.80 3.46 22.16
C LEU A 108 30.03 4.98 22.09
N ALA A 109 30.99 5.48 22.88
CA ALA A 109 31.31 6.91 22.93
C ALA A 109 31.64 7.48 21.53
N VAL A 110 32.37 6.71 20.72
CA VAL A 110 32.74 7.08 19.35
C VAL A 110 31.51 7.32 18.47
N ILE A 111 30.50 6.43 18.53
CA ILE A 111 29.24 6.57 17.79
C ILE A 111 28.47 7.81 18.27
N ARG A 112 28.34 7.98 19.59
CA ARG A 112 27.65 9.14 20.18
C ARG A 112 28.27 10.47 19.74
N GLN A 113 29.59 10.57 19.78
CA GLN A 113 30.33 11.76 19.38
C GLN A 113 30.19 12.03 17.88
N ALA A 114 30.31 11.00 17.05
CA ALA A 114 30.16 11.13 15.60
C ALA A 114 28.75 11.61 15.21
N CYS A 115 27.69 11.02 15.78
CA CYS A 115 26.31 11.46 15.55
C CYS A 115 26.07 12.90 16.04
N ALA A 116 26.59 13.24 17.23
CA ALA A 116 26.43 14.60 17.79
C ALA A 116 27.10 15.67 16.92
N LYS A 117 28.32 15.40 16.42
CA LYS A 117 29.05 16.31 15.54
C LYS A 117 28.35 16.51 14.19
N ALA A 118 27.73 15.46 13.66
CA ALA A 118 27.01 15.51 12.39
C ALA A 118 25.55 15.98 12.51
N GLY A 119 25.04 16.21 13.72
CA GLY A 119 23.63 16.56 13.92
C GLY A 119 22.65 15.44 13.52
N ILE A 120 23.06 14.18 13.64
CA ILE A 120 22.23 13.02 13.30
C ILE A 120 21.60 12.47 14.59
N PRO A 121 20.27 12.25 14.64
CA PRO A 121 19.61 11.60 15.75
C PRO A 121 20.15 10.19 15.99
N LEU A 122 20.52 9.90 17.23
CA LEU A 122 20.92 8.56 17.68
C LEU A 122 19.82 7.99 18.56
N LEU A 123 19.24 6.88 18.11
CA LEU A 123 18.21 6.15 18.82
C LEU A 123 18.74 4.80 19.31
N VAL A 124 18.09 4.24 20.32
CA VAL A 124 18.36 2.89 20.81
C VAL A 124 17.06 2.11 20.95
N THR A 125 17.16 0.79 20.81
CA THR A 125 16.10 -0.16 21.14
C THR A 125 16.67 -1.41 21.78
N SER A 126 15.89 -2.03 22.68
CA SER A 126 16.19 -3.34 23.25
C SER A 126 15.79 -4.50 22.35
N SER A 127 15.07 -4.24 21.26
CA SER A 127 14.64 -5.28 20.32
C SER A 127 15.82 -5.93 19.60
N ASP A 128 15.68 -7.22 19.31
CA ASP A 128 16.58 -7.93 18.39
C ASP A 128 16.63 -7.23 17.02
N THR A 129 17.80 -7.31 16.35
CA THR A 129 18.07 -6.58 15.10
C THR A 129 17.14 -7.02 13.97
N SER A 130 16.96 -8.32 13.77
CA SER A 130 16.15 -8.86 12.68
C SER A 130 14.67 -8.56 12.90
N THR A 131 14.21 -8.75 14.14
CA THR A 131 12.83 -8.44 14.54
C THR A 131 12.53 -6.95 14.36
N PHE A 132 13.44 -6.09 14.82
CA PHE A 132 13.29 -4.64 14.69
C PHE A 132 13.27 -4.20 13.22
N ILE A 133 14.19 -4.70 12.38
CA ILE A 133 14.23 -4.40 10.94
C ILE A 133 12.89 -4.75 10.29
N ARG A 134 12.36 -5.95 10.54
CA ARG A 134 11.07 -6.37 9.99
C ARG A 134 9.95 -5.39 10.37
N GLU A 135 9.80 -5.10 11.66
CA GLU A 135 8.73 -4.24 12.18
C GLU A 135 8.83 -2.80 11.68
N ILE A 136 10.04 -2.21 11.66
CA ILE A 136 10.23 -0.84 11.18
C ILE A 136 10.02 -0.76 9.67
N THR A 137 10.52 -1.72 8.89
CA THR A 137 10.34 -1.74 7.43
C THR A 137 8.87 -1.88 7.07
N THR A 138 8.11 -2.80 7.69
CA THR A 138 6.66 -2.91 7.47
C THR A 138 5.93 -1.59 7.77
N TYR A 139 6.30 -0.92 8.86
CA TYR A 139 5.72 0.38 9.19
C TYR A 139 6.09 1.46 8.17
N LEU A 140 7.34 1.54 7.73
CA LEU A 140 7.78 2.54 6.76
C LEU A 140 7.19 2.29 5.37
N ASP A 141 7.12 1.03 4.92
CA ASP A 141 6.43 0.65 3.69
C ASP A 141 4.97 1.10 3.72
N ASP A 142 4.32 0.98 4.88
CA ASP A 142 2.96 1.43 5.07
C ASP A 142 2.84 2.96 4.97
N GLN A 143 3.71 3.69 5.66
CA GLN A 143 3.64 5.15 5.73
C GLN A 143 4.06 5.82 4.43
N LEU A 144 5.05 5.28 3.73
CA LEU A 144 5.66 5.83 2.52
C LEU A 144 5.02 5.29 1.23
N ALA A 145 4.04 4.38 1.33
CA ALA A 145 3.33 3.82 0.18
C ALA A 145 2.79 4.90 -0.77
N ALA A 146 3.00 4.67 -2.08
CA ALA A 146 2.41 5.49 -3.13
C ALA A 146 0.88 5.49 -3.00
N THR A 147 0.29 6.66 -3.05
CA THR A 147 -1.15 6.87 -2.82
C THR A 147 -1.75 7.64 -4.00
N THR A 148 -2.92 7.23 -4.46
CA THR A 148 -3.77 7.97 -5.41
C THR A 148 -5.22 7.96 -4.91
N TYR A 149 -6.09 8.73 -5.57
CA TYR A 149 -7.52 8.70 -5.32
C TYR A 149 -8.25 8.26 -6.58
N ALA A 150 -9.21 7.37 -6.44
CA ALA A 150 -10.08 6.92 -7.51
C ALA A 150 -11.52 7.32 -7.19
N HIS A 151 -12.21 7.92 -8.16
CA HIS A 151 -13.65 8.19 -8.02
C HIS A 151 -14.44 6.91 -8.33
N GLY A 152 -15.30 6.49 -7.41
CA GLY A 152 -16.04 5.23 -7.51
C GLY A 152 -16.41 4.68 -6.14
N VAL A 153 -16.91 3.45 -6.15
CA VAL A 153 -17.37 2.74 -4.95
C VAL A 153 -16.52 1.50 -4.77
N LEU A 154 -15.96 1.29 -3.59
CA LEU A 154 -15.24 0.08 -3.23
C LEU A 154 -16.08 -0.77 -2.29
N VAL A 155 -16.36 -1.99 -2.73
CA VAL A 155 -17.12 -2.99 -1.97
C VAL A 155 -16.34 -4.29 -1.91
N ASN A 156 -16.54 -5.07 -0.85
CA ASN A 156 -16.04 -6.43 -0.75
C ASN A 156 -17.20 -7.40 -0.97
N VAL A 157 -17.09 -8.18 -2.04
CA VAL A 157 -18.12 -9.11 -2.52
C VAL A 157 -17.55 -10.53 -2.41
N TYR A 158 -18.12 -11.35 -1.51
CA TYR A 158 -17.61 -12.69 -1.20
C TYR A 158 -16.10 -12.73 -0.88
N GLY A 159 -15.59 -11.74 -0.14
CA GLY A 159 -14.18 -11.65 0.20
C GLY A 159 -13.29 -11.05 -0.89
N LEU A 160 -13.80 -10.78 -2.10
CA LEU A 160 -13.07 -10.15 -3.20
C LEU A 160 -13.35 -8.64 -3.22
N GLY A 161 -12.31 -7.81 -3.23
CA GLY A 161 -12.51 -6.37 -3.33
C GLY A 161 -12.74 -5.88 -4.76
N VAL A 162 -13.88 -5.20 -4.96
CA VAL A 162 -14.37 -4.74 -6.27
C VAL A 162 -14.48 -3.22 -6.29
N LEU A 163 -13.67 -2.57 -7.13
CA LEU A 163 -13.76 -1.14 -7.41
C LEU A 163 -14.76 -0.89 -8.56
N ILE A 164 -15.90 -0.32 -8.24
CA ILE A 164 -16.97 0.02 -9.18
C ILE A 164 -16.80 1.48 -9.61
N GLN A 165 -16.54 1.70 -10.90
CA GLN A 165 -16.45 3.02 -11.51
C GLN A 165 -17.50 3.18 -12.60
N GLY A 166 -17.71 4.41 -13.04
CA GLY A 166 -18.81 4.74 -13.94
C GLY A 166 -19.11 6.23 -13.87
N ASP A 167 -19.85 6.73 -14.83
CA ASP A 167 -20.15 8.16 -14.90
C ASP A 167 -21.09 8.58 -13.75
N SER A 168 -21.21 9.88 -13.50
CA SER A 168 -22.08 10.37 -12.43
C SER A 168 -23.54 10.03 -12.73
N GLY A 169 -24.26 9.48 -11.74
CA GLY A 169 -25.67 9.10 -11.89
C GLY A 169 -25.93 7.80 -12.66
N VAL A 170 -24.90 7.02 -13.00
CA VAL A 170 -25.08 5.72 -13.68
C VAL A 170 -25.61 4.60 -12.77
N GLY A 171 -25.75 4.86 -11.46
CA GLY A 171 -26.25 3.88 -10.49
C GLY A 171 -25.18 3.19 -9.64
N LYS A 172 -23.98 3.79 -9.45
CA LYS A 172 -22.88 3.16 -8.67
C LYS A 172 -23.28 2.93 -7.20
N SER A 173 -23.74 3.98 -6.54
CA SER A 173 -24.07 3.97 -5.11
C SER A 173 -25.35 3.15 -4.86
N GLU A 174 -26.33 3.21 -5.76
CA GLU A 174 -27.53 2.37 -5.73
C GLU A 174 -27.18 0.87 -5.89
N CYS A 175 -26.27 0.53 -6.81
CA CYS A 175 -25.78 -0.83 -6.97
C CYS A 175 -25.02 -1.30 -5.71
N ALA A 176 -24.22 -0.43 -5.09
CA ALA A 176 -23.53 -0.73 -3.85
C ALA A 176 -24.51 -0.95 -2.69
N LEU A 177 -25.56 -0.14 -2.59
CA LEU A 177 -26.61 -0.29 -1.59
C LEU A 177 -27.36 -1.63 -1.73
N GLU A 178 -27.60 -2.08 -2.96
CA GLU A 178 -28.19 -3.40 -3.18
C GLU A 178 -27.22 -4.53 -2.77
N LEU A 179 -25.92 -4.41 -3.08
CA LEU A 179 -24.91 -5.37 -2.63
C LEU A 179 -24.86 -5.44 -1.09
N LEU A 180 -24.88 -4.29 -0.42
CA LEU A 180 -24.96 -4.22 1.06
C LEU A 180 -26.20 -4.95 1.59
N LYS A 181 -27.36 -4.75 0.97
CA LYS A 181 -28.61 -5.44 1.38
C LYS A 181 -28.52 -6.96 1.22
N ARG A 182 -27.67 -7.44 0.31
CA ARG A 182 -27.36 -8.86 0.08
C ARG A 182 -26.28 -9.42 1.00
N GLY A 183 -25.76 -8.62 1.94
CA GLY A 183 -24.76 -9.04 2.93
C GLY A 183 -23.31 -8.79 2.54
N HIS A 184 -23.07 -8.03 1.46
CA HIS A 184 -21.73 -7.57 1.11
C HIS A 184 -21.32 -6.36 1.94
N ILE A 185 -20.05 -6.01 1.88
CA ILE A 185 -19.43 -5.04 2.78
C ILE A 185 -18.98 -3.83 1.98
N MET A 186 -19.31 -2.63 2.46
CA MET A 186 -18.83 -1.38 1.88
C MET A 186 -17.50 -0.95 2.51
N ILE A 187 -16.61 -0.43 1.68
CA ILE A 187 -15.36 0.19 2.14
C ILE A 187 -15.43 1.70 1.96
N ALA A 188 -15.83 2.16 0.77
CA ALA A 188 -15.86 3.57 0.41
C ALA A 188 -16.89 3.84 -0.69
N ASP A 189 -17.51 5.01 -0.66
CA ASP A 189 -18.38 5.56 -1.72
C ASP A 189 -17.80 6.91 -2.17
N ASP A 190 -18.08 7.28 -3.42
CA ASP A 190 -17.59 8.47 -4.12
C ASP A 190 -16.06 8.55 -4.32
N VAL A 191 -15.26 8.55 -3.25
CA VAL A 191 -13.81 8.66 -3.30
C VAL A 191 -13.14 7.51 -2.55
N VAL A 192 -12.28 6.78 -3.26
CA VAL A 192 -11.46 5.70 -2.72
C VAL A 192 -10.02 6.18 -2.66
N GLU A 193 -9.42 6.26 -1.47
CA GLU A 193 -7.97 6.38 -1.32
C GLU A 193 -7.36 5.02 -1.66
N VAL A 194 -6.43 4.99 -2.61
CA VAL A 194 -5.79 3.75 -3.07
C VAL A 194 -4.29 3.80 -2.79
N LYS A 195 -3.76 2.79 -2.11
CA LYS A 195 -2.36 2.65 -1.75
C LYS A 195 -1.74 1.43 -2.40
N ARG A 196 -0.56 1.59 -2.99
CA ARG A 196 0.27 0.47 -3.44
C ARG A 196 1.11 -0.04 -2.28
N ARG A 197 0.88 -1.29 -1.87
CA ARG A 197 1.62 -1.99 -0.81
C ARG A 197 2.68 -2.92 -1.39
N ILE A 198 3.44 -3.53 -0.49
CA ILE A 198 4.42 -4.59 -0.79
C ILE A 198 3.75 -5.68 -1.65
N GLY A 199 4.50 -6.24 -2.60
CA GLY A 199 4.01 -7.33 -3.44
C GLY A 199 3.08 -6.88 -4.57
N TYR A 200 3.12 -5.60 -4.98
CA TYR A 200 2.26 -5.03 -6.02
C TYR A 200 0.76 -5.17 -5.71
N MET A 201 0.40 -5.18 -4.42
CA MET A 201 -1.00 -5.20 -4.00
C MET A 201 -1.56 -3.79 -3.88
N LEU A 202 -2.80 -3.60 -4.31
CA LEU A 202 -3.56 -2.37 -4.10
C LEU A 202 -4.49 -2.54 -2.92
N VAL A 203 -4.43 -1.61 -1.98
CA VAL A 203 -5.38 -1.50 -0.86
C VAL A 203 -6.18 -0.23 -1.05
N GLY A 204 -7.50 -0.35 -1.07
CA GLY A 204 -8.40 0.79 -1.07
C GLY A 204 -9.03 1.01 0.30
N ASN A 205 -9.22 2.26 0.67
CA ASN A 205 -9.87 2.68 1.90
C ASN A 205 -10.70 3.96 1.68
N SER A 206 -11.64 4.23 2.57
CA SER A 206 -12.38 5.51 2.56
C SER A 206 -11.56 6.62 3.22
N PRO A 207 -11.54 7.85 2.66
CA PRO A 207 -11.04 9.03 3.34
C PRO A 207 -11.77 9.25 4.68
N LYS A 208 -11.02 9.69 5.71
CA LYS A 208 -11.55 9.78 7.09
C LYS A 208 -12.81 10.65 7.24
N ASN A 209 -12.98 11.66 6.40
CA ASN A 209 -14.08 12.62 6.47
C ASN A 209 -15.39 12.12 5.87
N ILE A 210 -15.36 11.09 5.01
CA ILE A 210 -16.54 10.50 4.36
C ILE A 210 -16.70 9.01 4.69
N LYS A 211 -16.00 8.56 5.73
CA LYS A 211 -15.99 7.16 6.15
C LYS A 211 -17.40 6.73 6.56
N HIS A 212 -17.86 5.60 6.03
CA HIS A 212 -19.18 4.99 6.28
C HIS A 212 -20.39 5.78 5.77
N TYR A 213 -20.19 6.96 5.17
CA TYR A 213 -21.26 7.72 4.54
C TYR A 213 -21.40 7.34 3.06
N MET A 214 -22.63 7.42 2.56
CA MET A 214 -22.97 7.26 1.14
C MET A 214 -23.95 8.35 0.72
N GLU A 215 -23.76 8.92 -0.47
CA GLU A 215 -24.75 9.81 -1.07
C GLU A 215 -25.69 9.01 -1.99
N VAL A 216 -26.99 9.04 -1.70
CA VAL A 216 -28.00 8.41 -2.56
C VAL A 216 -28.97 9.47 -3.06
N ARG A 217 -29.12 9.57 -4.38
CA ARG A 217 -30.01 10.57 -4.98
C ARG A 217 -31.46 10.31 -4.53
N GLY A 218 -32.14 11.38 -4.11
CA GLY A 218 -33.50 11.31 -3.58
C GLY A 218 -33.58 10.96 -2.08
N LEU A 219 -32.52 10.43 -1.47
CA LEU A 219 -32.45 10.18 -0.02
C LEU A 219 -31.50 11.15 0.70
N GLY A 220 -30.45 11.63 0.02
CA GLY A 220 -29.39 12.44 0.61
C GLY A 220 -28.24 11.57 1.14
N ILE A 221 -27.47 12.13 2.07
CA ILE A 221 -26.35 11.43 2.72
C ILE A 221 -26.91 10.50 3.80
N ILE A 222 -26.51 9.23 3.75
CA ILE A 222 -26.89 8.19 4.72
C ILE A 222 -25.65 7.60 5.40
N ASP A 223 -25.82 7.15 6.64
CA ASP A 223 -24.79 6.43 7.41
C ASP A 223 -25.03 4.93 7.30
N ILE A 224 -24.11 4.23 6.65
CA ILE A 224 -24.23 2.79 6.39
C ILE A 224 -24.01 1.97 7.67
N GLU A 225 -23.15 2.41 8.57
CA GLU A 225 -22.90 1.71 9.84
C GLU A 225 -24.16 1.74 10.71
N LEU A 226 -24.86 2.87 10.79
CA LEU A 226 -26.09 2.99 11.57
C LEU A 226 -27.28 2.24 10.94
N LEU A 227 -27.37 2.21 9.61
CA LEU A 227 -28.50 1.59 8.91
C LEU A 227 -28.36 0.07 8.77
N PHE A 228 -27.16 -0.43 8.52
CA PHE A 228 -26.90 -1.85 8.21
C PHE A 228 -26.03 -2.57 9.24
N GLY A 229 -25.51 -1.84 10.24
CA GLY A 229 -24.70 -2.38 11.33
C GLY A 229 -23.23 -2.57 10.96
N ILE A 230 -22.41 -2.81 11.99
CA ILE A 230 -20.94 -2.92 11.86
C ILE A 230 -20.47 -4.04 10.92
N GLY A 231 -21.30 -5.05 10.67
CA GLY A 231 -21.00 -6.14 9.73
C GLY A 231 -21.06 -5.74 8.25
N SER A 232 -21.58 -4.55 7.93
CA SER A 232 -21.74 -4.04 6.56
C SER A 232 -20.62 -3.09 6.11
N ILE A 233 -19.67 -2.79 7.00
CA ILE A 233 -18.57 -1.85 6.74
C ILE A 233 -17.20 -2.48 7.00
N MET A 234 -16.19 -2.01 6.28
CA MET A 234 -14.79 -2.35 6.54
C MET A 234 -13.88 -1.17 6.22
N ASP A 235 -12.82 -1.00 7.01
CA ASP A 235 -11.92 0.16 6.87
C ASP A 235 -11.13 0.15 5.55
N GLN A 236 -10.79 -1.03 5.06
CA GLN A 236 -9.98 -1.21 3.87
C GLN A 236 -10.23 -2.58 3.24
N SER A 237 -10.03 -2.70 1.93
CA SER A 237 -9.99 -3.99 1.23
C SER A 237 -8.93 -3.97 0.14
N LEU A 238 -8.49 -5.15 -0.31
CA LEU A 238 -7.69 -5.23 -1.53
C LEU A 238 -8.53 -4.74 -2.72
N ILE A 239 -7.88 -4.28 -3.79
CA ILE A 239 -8.57 -4.03 -5.07
C ILE A 239 -8.12 -5.11 -6.04
N GLU A 240 -8.98 -6.10 -6.23
CA GLU A 240 -8.68 -7.32 -6.99
C GLU A 240 -9.48 -7.40 -8.29
N MET A 241 -10.52 -6.58 -8.41
CA MET A 241 -11.33 -6.47 -9.61
C MET A 241 -11.81 -5.03 -9.79
N HIS A 242 -11.84 -4.58 -11.02
CA HIS A 242 -12.45 -3.33 -11.44
C HIS A 242 -13.70 -3.62 -12.27
N VAL A 243 -14.78 -2.89 -12.00
CA VAL A 243 -16.02 -2.94 -12.77
C VAL A 243 -16.34 -1.54 -13.26
N LYS A 244 -16.41 -1.33 -14.57
CA LYS A 244 -16.89 -0.09 -15.17
C LYS A 244 -18.36 -0.24 -15.57
N LEU A 245 -19.23 0.51 -14.92
CA LEU A 245 -20.62 0.68 -15.31
C LEU A 245 -20.69 1.72 -16.44
N GLU A 246 -21.34 1.35 -17.53
CA GLU A 246 -21.49 2.19 -18.72
C GLU A 246 -22.96 2.35 -19.07
N SER A 247 -23.42 3.60 -19.21
CA SER A 247 -24.74 3.86 -19.77
C SER A 247 -24.72 3.57 -21.26
N VAL A 248 -25.64 2.73 -21.72
CA VAL A 248 -25.70 2.31 -23.13
C VAL A 248 -26.79 3.10 -23.85
N THR A 249 -26.44 3.76 -24.94
CA THR A 249 -27.39 4.23 -25.97
C THR A 249 -27.65 3.12 -26.99
N THR A 250 -28.87 3.10 -27.53
CA THR A 250 -29.40 2.08 -28.45
C THR A 250 -28.38 1.73 -29.56
N GLY A 251 -27.96 0.47 -29.66
CA GLY A 251 -27.04 -0.04 -30.69
C GLY A 251 -25.61 -0.36 -30.24
N THR A 252 -25.18 0.02 -29.03
CA THR A 252 -23.79 -0.20 -28.54
C THR A 252 -23.59 -1.49 -27.74
N LEU A 253 -24.66 -2.25 -27.47
CA LEU A 253 -24.61 -3.55 -26.76
C LEU A 253 -23.79 -4.64 -27.48
N ALA A 254 -23.57 -4.51 -28.79
CA ALA A 254 -22.77 -5.44 -29.57
C ALA A 254 -21.26 -5.38 -29.21
N ASN A 255 -20.81 -4.29 -28.57
CA ASN A 255 -19.40 -4.08 -28.24
C ASN A 255 -18.97 -4.75 -26.93
N TYR A 256 -19.89 -5.41 -26.22
CA TYR A 256 -19.61 -6.13 -24.98
C TYR A 256 -19.24 -7.58 -25.27
N ASP A 257 -18.21 -8.08 -24.58
CA ASP A 257 -17.76 -9.46 -24.72
C ASP A 257 -18.86 -10.43 -24.24
N ARG A 258 -19.20 -11.38 -25.11
CA ARG A 258 -20.17 -12.46 -24.84
C ARG A 258 -19.51 -13.80 -24.56
N THR A 259 -18.23 -13.92 -24.90
CA THR A 259 -17.46 -15.16 -24.82
C THR A 259 -16.72 -15.29 -23.51
N GLY A 260 -16.33 -14.16 -22.89
CA GLY A 260 -15.48 -14.13 -21.70
C GLY A 260 -14.05 -14.62 -21.97
N LEU A 261 -13.67 -14.72 -23.25
CA LEU A 261 -12.32 -15.10 -23.68
C LEU A 261 -11.36 -13.90 -23.65
N SER A 262 -11.88 -12.68 -23.76
CA SER A 262 -11.08 -11.48 -23.63
C SER A 262 -10.82 -11.16 -22.16
N THR A 263 -9.57 -10.85 -21.85
CA THR A 263 -9.18 -10.30 -20.53
C THR A 263 -8.85 -8.83 -20.75
N ALA A 264 -9.55 -7.97 -20.04
CA ALA A 264 -9.25 -6.54 -20.00
C ALA A 264 -8.68 -6.21 -18.61
N GLU A 265 -7.79 -5.25 -18.56
CA GLU A 265 -7.16 -4.80 -17.32
C GLU A 265 -7.10 -3.27 -17.30
N VAL A 266 -7.12 -2.70 -16.11
CA VAL A 266 -6.80 -1.29 -15.86
C VAL A 266 -5.55 -1.21 -14.99
N HIS A 267 -4.75 -0.17 -15.16
CA HIS A 267 -3.55 0.02 -14.34
C HIS A 267 -3.80 1.11 -13.30
N ILE A 268 -3.71 0.76 -12.02
CA ILE A 268 -3.82 1.70 -10.90
C ILE A 268 -2.48 1.67 -10.16
N LEU A 269 -1.80 2.82 -10.06
CA LEU A 269 -0.44 2.90 -9.50
C LEU A 269 0.53 1.88 -10.14
N GLU A 270 0.42 1.69 -11.47
CA GLU A 270 1.20 0.73 -12.28
C GLU A 270 0.90 -0.75 -11.97
N VAL A 271 -0.09 -1.05 -11.12
CA VAL A 271 -0.54 -2.42 -10.85
C VAL A 271 -1.70 -2.76 -11.80
N PRO A 272 -1.60 -3.85 -12.58
CA PRO A 272 -2.70 -4.32 -13.41
C PRO A 272 -3.83 -4.92 -12.56
N VAL A 273 -5.07 -4.54 -12.85
CA VAL A 273 -6.28 -5.02 -12.18
C VAL A 273 -7.26 -5.53 -13.25
N PRO A 274 -7.77 -6.78 -13.15
CA PRO A 274 -8.79 -7.31 -14.03
C PRO A 274 -10.01 -6.39 -14.10
N SER A 275 -10.45 -6.05 -15.30
CA SER A 275 -11.49 -5.05 -15.57
C SER A 275 -12.65 -5.67 -16.34
N LEU A 276 -13.87 -5.44 -15.84
CA LEU A 276 -15.11 -5.84 -16.50
C LEU A 276 -15.96 -4.61 -16.81
N ARG A 277 -16.44 -4.50 -18.04
CA ARG A 277 -17.42 -3.47 -18.43
C ARG A 277 -18.82 -4.06 -18.35
N LEU A 278 -19.71 -3.42 -17.60
CA LEU A 278 -21.11 -3.81 -17.46
C LEU A 278 -22.04 -2.72 -17.99
N PRO A 279 -22.91 -3.04 -18.96
CA PRO A 279 -23.87 -2.08 -19.47
C PRO A 279 -25.05 -1.91 -18.50
N VAL A 280 -25.37 -0.67 -18.20
CA VAL A 280 -26.54 -0.30 -17.40
C VAL A 280 -27.73 -0.12 -18.32
N THR A 281 -28.71 -1.03 -18.21
CA THR A 281 -29.97 -0.99 -18.96
C THR A 281 -31.14 -1.35 -18.03
N PRO A 282 -32.34 -0.79 -18.25
CA PRO A 282 -33.51 -1.11 -17.43
C PRO A 282 -33.78 -2.62 -17.35
N GLY A 283 -34.16 -3.10 -16.15
CA GLY A 283 -34.45 -4.51 -15.91
C GLY A 283 -33.23 -5.40 -15.62
N ARG A 284 -31.99 -4.89 -15.75
CA ARG A 284 -30.79 -5.61 -15.30
C ARG A 284 -30.52 -5.37 -13.82
N ASN A 285 -30.31 -6.45 -13.09
CA ASN A 285 -29.81 -6.39 -11.72
C ASN A 285 -28.28 -6.36 -11.72
N LEU A 286 -27.68 -5.18 -11.56
CA LEU A 286 -26.23 -5.01 -11.59
C LEU A 286 -25.54 -5.66 -10.40
N ALA A 287 -26.16 -5.65 -9.22
CA ALA A 287 -25.60 -6.28 -8.03
C ALA A 287 -25.38 -7.79 -8.27
N VAL A 288 -26.38 -8.48 -8.80
CA VAL A 288 -26.28 -9.91 -9.15
C VAL A 288 -25.18 -10.15 -10.20
N LEU A 289 -25.06 -9.29 -11.21
CA LEU A 289 -24.00 -9.43 -12.22
C LEU A 289 -22.60 -9.26 -11.59
N ILE A 290 -22.43 -8.32 -10.68
CA ILE A 290 -21.17 -8.11 -9.96
C ILE A 290 -20.87 -9.29 -9.03
N GLU A 291 -21.88 -9.85 -8.34
CA GLU A 291 -21.73 -11.08 -7.54
C GLU A 291 -21.18 -12.25 -8.37
N VAL A 292 -21.80 -12.53 -9.51
CA VAL A 292 -21.37 -13.59 -10.43
C VAL A 292 -19.98 -13.29 -10.99
N ALA A 293 -19.70 -12.03 -11.32
CA ALA A 293 -18.40 -11.62 -11.83
C ALA A 293 -17.29 -11.79 -10.77
N ALA A 294 -17.56 -11.47 -9.51
CA ALA A 294 -16.63 -11.68 -8.40
C ALA A 294 -16.34 -13.17 -8.19
N LEU A 295 -17.35 -14.04 -8.22
CA LEU A 295 -17.16 -15.49 -8.15
C LEU A 295 -16.32 -16.01 -9.33
N ASN A 296 -16.60 -15.54 -10.55
CA ASN A 296 -15.82 -15.90 -11.73
C ASN A 296 -14.36 -15.42 -11.63
N GLN A 297 -14.13 -14.23 -11.10
CA GLN A 297 -12.77 -13.72 -10.88
C GLN A 297 -12.03 -14.54 -9.82
N ARG A 298 -12.70 -14.98 -8.74
CA ARG A 298 -12.11 -15.90 -7.76
C ARG A 298 -11.71 -17.24 -8.40
N LEU A 299 -12.54 -17.79 -9.28
CA LEU A 299 -12.19 -19.00 -10.06
C LEU A 299 -10.95 -18.77 -10.93
N LYS A 300 -10.86 -17.63 -11.63
CA LYS A 300 -9.66 -17.26 -12.40
C LYS A 300 -8.41 -17.15 -11.52
N ASN A 301 -8.52 -16.54 -10.34
CA ASN A 301 -7.42 -16.44 -9.37
C ASN A 301 -6.94 -17.83 -8.88
N GLN A 302 -7.83 -18.84 -8.92
CA GLN A 302 -7.51 -20.25 -8.62
C GLN A 302 -7.04 -21.04 -9.86
N GLY A 303 -6.91 -20.41 -11.03
CA GLY A 303 -6.47 -21.04 -12.28
C GLY A 303 -7.60 -21.70 -13.10
N TYR A 304 -8.87 -21.47 -12.75
CA TYR A 304 -10.02 -22.00 -13.48
C TYR A 304 -10.55 -20.98 -14.49
N PHE A 305 -10.29 -21.23 -15.79
CA PHE A 305 -10.74 -20.39 -16.91
C PHE A 305 -11.88 -21.06 -17.69
N VAL A 306 -13.13 -20.83 -17.25
CA VAL A 306 -14.33 -21.52 -17.78
C VAL A 306 -14.51 -21.32 -19.29
N ALA A 307 -14.45 -20.08 -19.78
CA ALA A 307 -14.61 -19.76 -21.21
C ALA A 307 -13.58 -20.48 -22.10
N LYS A 308 -12.32 -20.53 -21.65
CA LYS A 308 -11.23 -21.22 -22.35
C LYS A 308 -11.51 -22.72 -22.44
N ARG A 309 -11.90 -23.35 -21.33
CA ARG A 309 -12.24 -24.79 -21.29
C ARG A 309 -13.44 -25.13 -22.19
N PHE A 310 -14.46 -24.28 -22.19
CA PHE A 310 -15.62 -24.47 -23.05
C PHE A 310 -15.23 -24.38 -24.53
N ASN A 311 -14.44 -23.38 -24.92
CA ASN A 311 -13.94 -23.23 -26.27
C ASN A 311 -13.04 -24.42 -26.70
N GLU A 312 -12.15 -24.87 -25.82
CA GLU A 312 -11.33 -26.07 -26.08
C GLU A 312 -12.20 -27.33 -26.27
N GLY A 313 -13.29 -27.46 -25.50
CA GLY A 313 -14.27 -28.54 -25.65
C GLY A 313 -14.95 -28.52 -27.02
N LEU A 314 -15.45 -27.35 -27.43
CA LEU A 314 -16.08 -27.17 -28.75
C LEU A 314 -15.11 -27.49 -29.90
N ILE A 315 -13.86 -27.03 -29.82
CA ILE A 315 -12.83 -27.33 -30.83
C ILE A 315 -12.59 -28.84 -30.93
N ARG A 316 -12.54 -29.56 -29.80
CA ARG A 316 -12.37 -31.03 -29.80
C ARG A 316 -13.57 -31.75 -30.42
N GLU A 317 -14.79 -31.32 -30.14
CA GLU A 317 -15.99 -31.90 -30.77
C GLU A 317 -16.04 -31.64 -32.26
N MET A 318 -15.60 -30.46 -32.72
CA MET A 318 -15.53 -30.12 -34.15
C MET A 318 -14.43 -30.89 -34.88
N ALA A 319 -13.32 -31.22 -34.21
CA ALA A 319 -12.22 -32.00 -34.78
C ALA A 319 -12.52 -33.50 -34.88
N ASN A 320 -13.50 -33.99 -34.11
CA ASN A 320 -13.94 -35.39 -34.10
C ASN A 320 -15.14 -35.65 -35.06
N LYS A 321 -15.57 -34.66 -35.83
CA LYS A 321 -16.57 -34.77 -36.89
C LYS A 321 -15.91 -34.65 -38.26
#